data_AF-J9EJ92-F1
#
_entry.id   AF-J9EJ92-F1
#
_cell.length_a   1.000
_cell.length_b   1.000
_cell.length_c   1.000
_cell.angle_alpha   90.00
_cell.angle_beta   90.00
_cell.angle_gamma   90.00
#
_symmetry.space_group_name_H-M   'P 1'
#
loop_
_entity.id
_entity.type
_entity.pdbx_description
1 polymer ?
#
loop_
_entity_poly.entity_id
_entity_poly.type
_entity_poly.pdbx_seq_one_letter_code
_entity_poly.pdbx_strand_id
1 'polypeptide(L)'
;MKEVVIEDDPFAADKKVWFGNKASGSVFKPDVNLQASLESEMIPDPMDGEQTWPTEDEIVKEAFKTKKIIKNVPVGTSAYQAEWIINDEDEISDEEIEELEESNTMKEVIDSEESDIENEMEVEKMSIISDAESSMDVKDEEINMAEVEKYREARENEQFPDEIDTPLDIAARIRFQRYRALKSFRTSPWDPLENLPKTYSRIFKFLDYRHSRKVALLNTETEYSPPRGVFISIYISKVPTNLIDIWPRSKPLIIYGLLAHEQKMSVLNMVLKRHPSCTVPISNKQRLIFHVGYRHFEAEPIFSQHTNGDKFKMERFMPNDGAFVASVFAPIIFAPVPVLVYRLDRRGNQQLVATGGVLNVNPDRIILKRIVLSGHPFKINRRSVVVRYMFFNREDIEWFKPVELRTPRGRRGHIKEALGTHGHMKCVFDQQLNAMDTVMMSLYKRVFPKWTYKPIMLHSLCASPKESEMMEI
;
A
#
# COMPACT_ATOMS: atom_id res chain seq x y z
N MET A 1 -31.79 -16.18 -7.01
CA MET A 1 -32.16 -17.42 -7.73
C MET A 1 -33.56 -17.82 -7.31
N LYS A 2 -34.43 -18.23 -8.24
CA LYS A 2 -35.82 -18.58 -7.95
C LYS A 2 -36.03 -20.09 -7.91
N GLU A 3 -35.58 -20.80 -8.93
CA GLU A 3 -35.69 -22.26 -9.03
C GLU A 3 -34.70 -22.82 -10.06
N VAL A 4 -34.36 -24.10 -9.91
CA VAL A 4 -33.61 -24.90 -10.89
C VAL A 4 -34.46 -26.09 -11.28
N VAL A 5 -34.58 -26.34 -12.58
CA VAL A 5 -35.30 -27.49 -13.11
C VAL A 5 -34.30 -28.40 -13.82
N ILE A 6 -34.31 -29.68 -13.47
CA ILE A 6 -33.58 -30.69 -14.25
C ILE A 6 -34.38 -31.00 -15.51
N GLU A 7 -33.76 -30.79 -16.66
CA GLU A 7 -34.34 -31.08 -17.96
C GLU A 7 -33.66 -32.31 -18.59
N ASP A 8 -34.34 -32.91 -19.55
CA ASP A 8 -33.75 -33.97 -20.36
C ASP A 8 -32.67 -33.38 -21.27
N ASP A 9 -31.50 -34.02 -21.30
CA ASP A 9 -30.40 -33.60 -22.17
C ASP A 9 -30.81 -33.77 -23.65
N PRO A 10 -30.86 -32.67 -24.44
CA PRO A 10 -31.27 -32.73 -25.84
C PRO A 10 -30.31 -33.51 -26.74
N PHE A 11 -29.06 -33.76 -26.30
CA PHE A 11 -28.01 -34.41 -27.10
C PHE A 11 -27.41 -35.67 -26.45
N ALA A 12 -28.12 -36.30 -25.51
CA ALA A 12 -27.62 -37.50 -24.83
C ALA A 12 -27.29 -38.64 -25.82
N ALA A 13 -26.04 -39.12 -25.77
CA ALA A 13 -25.52 -40.15 -26.67
C ALA A 13 -26.20 -41.52 -26.52
N ASP A 14 -26.67 -41.86 -25.31
CA ASP A 14 -27.42 -43.08 -25.02
C ASP A 14 -28.46 -42.83 -23.93
N LYS A 15 -29.75 -43.03 -24.25
CA LYS A 15 -30.88 -42.90 -23.28
C LYS A 15 -30.83 -43.90 -22.10
N LYS A 16 -29.82 -44.75 -22.02
CA LYS A 16 -29.68 -45.85 -21.04
C LYS A 16 -28.64 -45.60 -19.95
N VAL A 17 -27.75 -44.61 -20.07
CA VAL A 17 -26.76 -44.28 -19.02
C VAL A 17 -27.40 -43.28 -18.05
N TRP A 18 -28.43 -43.73 -17.33
CA TRP A 18 -29.09 -42.92 -16.32
C TRP A 18 -28.34 -43.06 -15.00
N PHE A 19 -27.51 -42.06 -14.67
CA PHE A 19 -26.91 -41.96 -13.34
C PHE A 19 -28.00 -41.62 -12.32
N GLY A 20 -28.49 -42.64 -11.61
CA GLY A 20 -29.03 -42.55 -10.24
C GLY A 20 -30.20 -41.57 -9.97
N ASN A 21 -31.42 -42.12 -9.92
CA ASN A 21 -32.49 -41.79 -8.95
C ASN A 21 -33.04 -40.34 -8.82
N LYS A 22 -32.88 -39.44 -9.79
CA LYS A 22 -33.77 -38.27 -9.89
C LYS A 22 -34.36 -38.13 -11.31
N ALA A 23 -35.68 -38.33 -11.39
CA ALA A 23 -36.50 -38.15 -12.58
C ALA A 23 -36.24 -36.78 -13.24
N SER A 24 -36.20 -36.75 -14.57
CA SER A 24 -36.33 -35.51 -15.32
C SER A 24 -37.61 -34.77 -14.89
N GLY A 25 -37.52 -33.44 -14.79
CA GLY A 25 -38.57 -32.62 -14.20
C GLY A 25 -38.48 -32.39 -12.69
N SER A 26 -37.43 -32.86 -12.01
CA SER A 26 -37.19 -32.50 -10.60
C SER A 26 -36.85 -31.02 -10.46
N VAL A 27 -37.57 -30.34 -9.57
CA VAL A 27 -37.44 -28.90 -9.32
C VAL A 27 -36.77 -28.68 -7.97
N PHE A 28 -35.69 -27.91 -7.95
CA PHE A 28 -34.99 -27.48 -6.75
C PHE A 28 -35.38 -26.03 -6.47
N LYS A 29 -36.02 -25.79 -5.33
CA LYS A 29 -36.35 -24.45 -4.86
C LYS A 29 -35.49 -24.11 -3.64
N PRO A 30 -34.92 -22.90 -3.59
CA PRO A 30 -34.18 -22.46 -2.42
C PRO A 30 -35.14 -22.27 -1.24
N ASP A 31 -34.70 -22.64 -0.04
CA ASP A 31 -35.40 -22.28 1.19
C ASP A 31 -35.30 -20.76 1.39
N VAL A 32 -36.44 -20.11 1.66
CA VAL A 32 -36.55 -18.66 1.78
C VAL A 32 -35.76 -18.15 3.00
N ASN A 33 -35.69 -18.93 4.07
CA ASN A 33 -35.02 -18.51 5.32
C ASN A 33 -33.49 -18.60 5.25
N LEU A 34 -32.98 -19.57 4.49
CA LEU A 34 -31.54 -19.78 4.30
C LEU A 34 -31.00 -19.06 3.06
N GLN A 35 -31.87 -18.39 2.30
CA GLN A 35 -31.49 -17.69 1.09
C GLN A 35 -30.57 -16.52 1.41
N ALA A 36 -29.37 -16.53 0.83
CA ALA A 36 -28.42 -15.42 0.97
C ALA A 36 -29.00 -14.11 0.43
N SER A 37 -28.82 -13.02 1.20
CA SER A 37 -29.20 -11.68 0.78
C SER A 37 -28.28 -11.17 -0.34
N LEU A 38 -28.79 -10.21 -1.12
CA LEU A 38 -28.01 -9.55 -2.19
C LEU A 38 -27.11 -8.43 -1.64
N GLU A 39 -27.25 -8.09 -0.36
CA GLU A 39 -26.53 -7.01 0.30
C GLU A 39 -25.02 -7.28 0.27
N SER A 40 -24.31 -6.47 -0.51
CA SER A 40 -22.86 -6.55 -0.64
C SER A 40 -22.13 -5.69 0.39
N GLU A 41 -22.80 -4.72 0.98
CA GLU A 41 -22.22 -3.72 1.85
C GLU A 41 -23.00 -3.64 3.16
N MET A 42 -22.29 -3.32 4.24
CA MET A 42 -22.91 -2.98 5.51
C MET A 42 -23.38 -1.53 5.47
N ILE A 43 -24.63 -1.28 5.86
CA ILE A 43 -25.15 0.07 6.06
C ILE A 43 -24.65 0.53 7.45
N PRO A 44 -23.73 1.49 7.53
CA PRO A 44 -23.22 1.96 8.82
C PRO A 44 -24.33 2.74 9.52
N ASP A 45 -24.58 2.42 10.79
CA ASP A 45 -25.45 3.24 11.62
C ASP A 45 -24.69 4.52 12.01
N PRO A 46 -25.21 5.73 11.71
CA PRO A 46 -24.55 6.99 12.03
C PRO A 46 -24.34 7.22 13.54
N MET A 47 -25.10 6.58 14.44
CA MET A 47 -24.95 6.72 15.90
C MET A 47 -23.94 5.75 16.53
N ASP A 48 -23.50 4.72 15.80
CA ASP A 48 -22.61 3.66 16.32
C ASP A 48 -21.18 4.17 16.63
N GLY A 49 -20.81 5.34 16.08
CA GLY A 49 -19.53 5.99 16.33
C GLY A 49 -19.46 6.79 17.64
N GLU A 50 -20.56 6.95 18.37
CA GLU A 50 -20.66 7.85 19.54
C GLU A 50 -20.69 7.11 20.88
N GLN A 51 -20.86 5.79 20.90
CA GLN A 51 -21.11 5.05 22.14
C GLN A 51 -20.44 3.67 22.18
N THR A 52 -19.12 3.63 22.29
CA THR A 52 -18.37 2.38 22.50
C THR A 52 -18.11 2.16 23.99
N TRP A 53 -18.89 1.28 24.62
CA TRP A 53 -18.42 0.59 25.82
C TRP A 53 -17.30 -0.38 25.40
N PRO A 54 -16.22 -0.55 26.20
CA PRO A 54 -15.16 -1.50 25.87
C PRO A 54 -15.73 -2.90 25.65
N THR A 55 -15.36 -3.51 24.52
CA THR A 55 -15.86 -4.84 24.15
C THR A 55 -15.14 -5.92 24.98
N GLU A 56 -15.76 -7.07 25.25
CA GLU A 56 -15.14 -8.16 26.05
C GLU A 56 -13.76 -8.58 25.51
N ASP A 57 -13.60 -8.61 24.18
CA ASP A 57 -12.32 -8.91 23.51
C ASP A 57 -11.23 -7.84 23.75
N GLU A 58 -11.61 -6.59 23.99
CA GLU A 58 -10.68 -5.49 24.29
C GLU A 58 -10.22 -5.54 25.74
N ILE A 59 -11.13 -5.87 26.66
CA ILE A 59 -10.84 -6.08 28.09
C ILE A 59 -9.86 -7.26 28.24
N VAL A 60 -10.09 -8.35 27.50
CA VAL A 60 -9.20 -9.53 27.51
C VAL A 60 -7.83 -9.19 26.93
N LYS A 61 -7.77 -8.45 25.81
CA LYS A 61 -6.49 -8.01 25.22
C LYS A 61 -5.73 -7.02 26.10
N GLU A 62 -6.43 -6.19 26.88
CA GLU A 62 -5.80 -5.33 27.89
C GLU A 62 -5.28 -6.12 29.10
N ALA A 63 -6.03 -7.13 29.55
CA ALA A 63 -5.62 -8.00 30.66
C ALA A 63 -4.33 -8.81 30.35
N PHE A 64 -4.09 -9.15 29.07
CA PHE A 64 -2.90 -9.86 28.63
C PHE A 64 -1.71 -8.97 28.23
N LYS A 65 -1.84 -7.64 28.28
CA LYS A 65 -0.65 -6.76 28.14
C LYS A 65 0.16 -6.85 29.43
N THR A 66 1.38 -7.38 29.35
CA THR A 66 2.33 -7.38 30.46
C THR A 66 2.52 -5.95 31.00
N LYS A 67 2.55 -5.81 32.33
CA LYS A 67 2.71 -4.52 33.01
C LYS A 67 3.93 -3.80 32.44
N LYS A 68 3.68 -2.70 31.72
CA LYS A 68 4.73 -1.81 31.22
C LYS A 68 5.50 -1.23 32.41
N ILE A 69 6.82 -1.19 32.31
CA ILE A 69 7.69 -0.45 33.24
C ILE A 69 7.22 1.01 33.23
N ILE A 70 6.81 1.51 34.39
CA ILE A 70 6.30 2.88 34.55
C ILE A 70 7.51 3.81 34.49
N LYS A 71 7.66 4.54 33.38
CA LYS A 71 8.64 5.63 33.25
C LYS A 71 8.05 6.90 33.85
N ASN A 72 8.83 7.64 34.64
CA ASN A 72 8.41 8.97 35.11
C ASN A 72 8.49 9.98 33.96
N VAL A 73 7.33 10.37 33.43
CA VAL A 73 7.18 11.28 32.27
C VAL A 73 6.45 12.56 32.71
N PRO A 74 6.78 13.74 32.17
CA PRO A 74 6.06 14.99 32.48
C PRO A 74 4.55 14.91 32.18
N VAL A 75 3.72 15.63 32.94
CA VAL A 75 2.26 15.59 32.80
C VAL A 75 1.86 16.06 31.39
N GLY A 76 1.24 15.17 30.61
CA GLY A 76 0.74 15.46 29.26
C GLY A 76 1.46 14.76 28.10
N THR A 77 2.48 13.92 28.35
CA THR A 77 3.10 13.10 27.30
C THR A 77 2.30 11.83 27.01
N SER A 78 2.13 11.54 25.72
CA SER A 78 1.48 10.30 25.26
C SER A 78 2.37 9.07 25.50
N ALA A 79 1.75 7.89 25.62
CA ALA A 79 2.47 6.63 25.85
C ALA A 79 3.55 6.33 24.79
N TYR A 80 3.38 6.81 23.56
CA TYR A 80 4.37 6.72 22.49
C TYR A 80 5.56 7.66 22.70
N GLN A 81 5.34 8.89 23.17
CA GLN A 81 6.43 9.85 23.47
C GLN A 81 7.28 9.36 24.65
N ALA A 82 6.68 8.67 25.62
CA ALA A 82 7.39 8.10 26.78
C ALA A 82 8.42 7.01 26.40
N GLU A 83 8.24 6.30 25.28
CA GLU A 83 9.20 5.29 24.82
C GLU A 83 10.54 5.89 24.37
N TRP A 84 10.56 7.18 24.01
CA TRP A 84 11.74 7.90 23.53
C TRP A 84 12.56 8.57 24.64
N ILE A 85 12.04 8.66 25.87
CA ILE A 85 12.78 9.21 27.00
C ILE A 85 13.71 8.13 27.54
N ILE A 86 15.02 8.40 27.48
CA ILE A 86 16.10 7.60 28.05
C ILE A 86 16.35 8.15 29.46
N ASN A 87 16.33 7.29 30.49
CA ASN A 87 16.73 7.66 31.84
C ASN A 87 18.21 7.30 32.03
N ASP A 88 18.92 8.08 32.84
CA ASP A 88 20.34 7.89 33.18
C ASP A 88 20.64 6.56 33.93
N GLU A 89 19.63 5.74 34.24
CA GLU A 89 19.76 4.41 34.85
C GLU A 89 19.97 3.27 33.83
N ASP A 90 19.90 3.54 32.52
CA ASP A 90 20.21 2.56 31.46
C ASP A 90 21.72 2.48 31.15
N GLU A 91 22.56 3.27 31.82
CA GLU A 91 24.02 3.07 31.89
C GLU A 91 24.34 2.33 33.19
N ILE A 92 24.49 1.00 33.14
CA ILE A 92 25.42 0.16 33.94
C ILE A 92 25.13 -1.32 33.58
N SER A 93 25.93 -1.88 32.67
CA SER A 93 26.50 -3.22 32.79
C SER A 93 27.55 -3.39 31.70
N ASP A 94 28.80 -3.08 32.05
CA ASP A 94 29.99 -3.90 31.79
C ASP A 94 31.23 -3.06 32.14
N GLU A 95 31.69 -3.26 33.38
CA GLU A 95 33.09 -3.17 33.84
C GLU A 95 34.00 -3.89 32.81
N GLU A 96 35.24 -3.52 32.47
CA GLU A 96 36.37 -2.93 33.19
C GLU A 96 37.50 -2.72 32.14
N ILE A 97 38.44 -1.80 32.40
CA ILE A 97 39.92 -1.91 32.24
C ILE A 97 40.58 -0.54 32.01
N GLU A 98 41.21 -0.11 33.10
CA GLU A 98 42.50 0.60 33.30
C GLU A 98 42.73 2.03 32.80
N GLU A 99 42.85 2.89 33.81
CA GLU A 99 43.62 4.13 33.85
C GLU A 99 45.10 3.91 33.50
N LEU A 100 45.66 4.81 32.69
CA LEU A 100 47.04 5.27 32.86
C LEU A 100 47.08 6.79 32.64
N GLU A 101 47.40 7.49 33.72
CA GLU A 101 47.88 8.87 33.70
C GLU A 101 49.25 8.92 33.01
N GLU A 102 49.49 9.93 32.16
CA GLU A 102 50.77 10.62 32.18
C GLU A 102 50.67 12.04 31.64
N SER A 103 51.32 12.92 32.37
CA SER A 103 51.50 14.35 32.18
C SER A 103 52.27 14.71 30.91
N ASN A 104 51.88 15.80 30.24
CA ASN A 104 52.87 16.83 29.84
C ASN A 104 52.21 18.15 29.43
N THR A 105 52.47 19.14 30.27
CA THR A 105 52.46 20.58 30.02
C THR A 105 53.40 20.95 28.86
N MET A 106 52.91 21.65 27.84
CA MET A 106 53.68 22.72 27.17
C MET A 106 52.75 23.82 26.65
N LYS A 107 53.24 25.04 26.80
CA LYS A 107 52.58 26.33 26.67
C LYS A 107 53.04 27.01 25.36
N GLU A 108 52.08 27.67 24.71
CA GLU A 108 52.14 28.80 23.74
C GLU A 108 53.30 28.91 22.75
N VAL A 109 52.96 29.08 21.46
CA VAL A 109 53.45 30.23 20.67
C VAL A 109 52.32 30.70 19.73
N ILE A 110 52.05 32.01 19.81
CA ILE A 110 51.28 32.82 18.87
C ILE A 110 52.16 33.06 17.63
N ASP A 111 51.62 32.89 16.43
CA ASP A 111 51.97 33.80 15.35
C ASP A 111 50.82 33.98 14.36
N SER A 112 50.74 35.20 13.87
CA SER A 112 49.66 35.83 13.14
C SER A 112 50.20 36.27 11.79
N GLU A 113 49.68 35.74 10.69
CA GLU A 113 49.80 36.39 9.38
C GLU A 113 48.50 36.23 8.59
N GLU A 114 47.82 37.36 8.42
CA GLU A 114 46.86 37.64 7.36
C GLU A 114 47.59 37.64 6.00
N SER A 115 46.96 37.06 4.98
CA SER A 115 47.13 37.57 3.62
C SER A 115 45.85 37.37 2.82
N ASP A 116 45.21 38.49 2.55
CA ASP A 116 44.16 38.67 1.54
C ASP A 116 44.73 38.39 0.15
N ILE A 117 44.10 37.49 -0.60
CA ILE A 117 44.13 37.51 -2.06
C ILE A 117 42.71 37.17 -2.56
N GLU A 118 41.98 38.22 -2.89
CA GLU A 118 40.83 38.18 -3.80
C GLU A 118 41.33 37.81 -5.21
N ASN A 119 40.67 36.86 -5.88
CA ASN A 119 40.52 36.87 -7.34
C ASN A 119 39.37 35.97 -7.79
N GLU A 120 38.30 36.65 -8.17
CA GLU A 120 37.37 36.48 -9.29
C GLU A 120 37.05 35.10 -9.89
N MET A 121 35.73 34.89 -9.96
CA MET A 121 34.93 34.02 -10.81
C MET A 121 35.50 33.66 -12.20
N GLU A 122 35.47 32.37 -12.53
CA GLU A 122 35.04 31.91 -13.86
C GLU A 122 34.15 30.66 -13.73
N VAL A 123 32.93 30.77 -14.27
CA VAL A 123 31.94 29.69 -14.37
C VAL A 123 32.15 29.03 -15.73
N GLU A 124 32.91 27.94 -15.78
CA GLU A 124 32.98 27.10 -16.99
C GLU A 124 31.64 26.40 -17.21
N LYS A 125 30.84 26.97 -18.11
CA LYS A 125 29.73 26.28 -18.77
C LYS A 125 30.30 25.11 -19.57
N MET A 126 30.11 23.90 -19.08
CA MET A 126 30.39 22.69 -19.84
C MET A 126 29.51 22.67 -21.09
N SER A 127 30.15 22.83 -22.24
CA SER A 127 29.58 22.86 -23.58
C SER A 127 28.94 21.51 -23.94
N ILE A 128 27.69 21.57 -24.39
CA ILE A 128 26.99 20.47 -25.07
C ILE A 128 27.73 20.21 -26.39
N ILE A 129 28.36 19.04 -26.50
CA ILE A 129 28.87 18.54 -27.77
C ILE A 129 27.65 18.04 -28.56
N SER A 130 27.21 18.85 -29.51
CA SER A 130 26.43 18.43 -30.66
C SER A 130 27.32 17.64 -31.61
N ASP A 131 26.98 16.37 -31.89
CA ASP A 131 26.95 15.78 -33.24
C ASP A 131 26.98 14.25 -33.18
N ALA A 132 25.83 13.64 -33.47
CA ALA A 132 25.70 12.44 -34.28
C ALA A 132 24.20 12.18 -34.51
N GLU A 133 23.68 12.78 -35.58
CA GLU A 133 22.39 12.43 -36.17
C GLU A 133 22.40 10.94 -36.56
N SER A 134 21.78 10.09 -35.74
CA SER A 134 21.14 8.88 -36.26
C SER A 134 19.67 9.23 -36.50
N SER A 135 19.37 9.64 -37.73
CA SER A 135 17.99 9.79 -38.23
C SER A 135 17.31 8.42 -38.27
N MET A 136 16.83 7.96 -37.11
CA MET A 136 15.71 7.04 -37.06
C MET A 136 14.46 7.89 -37.26
N ASP A 137 13.73 7.63 -38.36
CA ASP A 137 12.38 8.13 -38.60
C ASP A 137 11.45 7.69 -37.44
N VAL A 138 11.48 8.43 -36.34
CA VAL A 138 10.46 8.36 -35.30
C VAL A 138 9.34 9.23 -35.82
N LYS A 139 8.30 8.61 -36.38
CA LYS A 139 7.03 9.29 -36.63
C LYS A 139 6.68 10.09 -35.38
N ASP A 140 6.43 11.39 -35.56
CA ASP A 140 5.99 12.34 -34.53
C ASP A 140 4.62 11.95 -33.95
N GLU A 141 4.55 10.81 -33.26
CA GLU A 141 3.52 10.57 -32.27
C GLU A 141 3.84 11.52 -31.12
N GLU A 142 3.05 12.59 -30.97
CA GLU A 142 3.13 13.57 -29.89
C GLU A 142 3.63 12.91 -28.59
N ILE A 143 4.90 13.20 -28.25
CA ILE A 143 5.53 12.63 -27.07
C ILE A 143 4.74 13.14 -25.87
N ASN A 144 3.92 12.26 -25.30
CA ASN A 144 3.06 12.63 -24.19
C ASN A 144 3.93 12.94 -22.98
N MET A 145 4.03 14.22 -22.64
CA MET A 145 4.90 14.74 -21.58
C MET A 145 4.64 14.03 -20.25
N ALA A 146 3.38 13.67 -19.96
CA ALA A 146 2.98 12.95 -18.76
C ALA A 146 3.54 11.51 -18.68
N GLU A 147 3.68 10.81 -19.82
CA GLU A 147 4.33 9.50 -19.82
C GLU A 147 5.84 9.63 -19.61
N VAL A 148 6.47 10.62 -20.23
CA VAL A 148 7.90 10.90 -20.03
C VAL A 148 8.20 11.24 -18.57
N GLU A 149 7.39 12.08 -17.94
CA GLU A 149 7.49 12.41 -16.52
C GLU A 149 7.37 11.15 -15.65
N LYS A 150 6.41 10.27 -15.95
CA LYS A 150 6.25 9.01 -15.23
C LYS A 150 7.50 8.10 -15.34
N TYR A 151 8.16 8.06 -16.50
CA TYR A 151 9.42 7.35 -16.64
C TYR A 151 10.57 8.02 -15.87
N ARG A 152 10.60 9.35 -15.78
CA ARG A 152 11.57 10.09 -14.97
C ARG A 152 11.38 9.80 -13.49
N GLU A 153 10.16 9.96 -12.98
CA GLU A 153 9.81 9.67 -11.58
C GLU A 153 10.10 8.21 -11.19
N ALA A 154 9.88 7.26 -12.10
CA ALA A 154 10.17 5.85 -11.84
C ALA A 154 11.68 5.60 -11.67
N ARG A 155 12.52 6.21 -12.53
CA ARG A 155 13.99 6.12 -12.43
C ARG A 155 14.50 6.84 -11.18
N GLU A 156 13.98 8.01 -10.89
CA GLU A 156 14.33 8.76 -9.68
C GLU A 156 13.98 7.97 -8.43
N ASN A 157 12.81 7.32 -8.38
CA ASN A 157 12.43 6.49 -7.23
C ASN A 157 13.27 5.19 -7.13
N GLU A 158 13.80 4.67 -8.24
CA GLU A 158 14.72 3.53 -8.23
C GLU A 158 16.09 3.92 -7.68
N GLN A 159 16.58 5.10 -8.04
CA GLN A 159 17.85 5.64 -7.53
C GLN A 159 17.73 6.14 -6.08
N PHE A 160 16.63 6.83 -5.75
CA PHE A 160 16.37 7.49 -4.48
C PHE A 160 15.00 7.06 -3.92
N PRO A 161 14.94 5.90 -3.23
CA PRO A 161 13.67 5.29 -2.85
C PRO A 161 12.95 6.07 -1.74
N ASP A 162 11.73 6.50 -2.05
CA ASP A 162 10.83 7.23 -1.14
C ASP A 162 11.33 8.62 -0.68
N GLU A 163 12.38 9.16 -1.29
CA GLU A 163 12.88 10.50 -0.98
C GLU A 163 11.87 11.57 -1.45
N ILE A 164 11.73 12.62 -0.64
CA ILE A 164 10.89 13.80 -0.93
C ILE A 164 11.58 15.01 -0.32
N ASP A 165 11.68 16.07 -1.13
CA ASP A 165 12.17 17.35 -0.66
C ASP A 165 11.15 18.06 0.25
N THR A 166 11.66 18.66 1.33
CA THR A 166 10.85 19.51 2.19
C THR A 166 10.46 20.77 1.43
N PRO A 167 9.18 21.18 1.49
CA PRO A 167 8.75 22.36 0.75
C PRO A 167 9.26 23.61 1.48
N LEU A 168 9.56 24.65 0.71
CA LEU A 168 9.94 25.96 1.27
C LEU A 168 8.72 26.73 1.77
N ASP A 169 7.59 26.61 1.06
CA ASP A 169 6.40 27.45 1.30
C ASP A 169 5.57 27.03 2.51
N ILE A 170 5.63 25.75 2.90
CA ILE A 170 4.76 25.15 3.93
C ILE A 170 5.63 24.58 5.04
N ALA A 171 5.33 24.88 6.30
CA ALA A 171 6.02 24.27 7.43
C ALA A 171 5.96 22.72 7.36
N ALA A 172 7.10 22.06 7.57
CA ALA A 172 7.21 20.62 7.43
C ALA A 172 6.30 19.87 8.41
N ARG A 173 6.12 20.40 9.63
CA ARG A 173 5.18 19.84 10.62
C ARG A 173 3.75 19.78 10.09
N ILE A 174 3.30 20.80 9.37
CA ILE A 174 1.95 20.87 8.80
C ILE A 174 1.81 19.88 7.64
N ARG A 175 2.78 19.87 6.71
CA ARG A 175 2.78 18.95 5.56
C ARG A 175 2.80 17.48 6.01
N PHE A 176 3.58 17.17 7.05
CA PHE A 176 3.77 15.82 7.54
C PHE A 176 3.02 15.52 8.85
N GLN A 177 1.99 16.29 9.20
CA GLN A 177 1.24 16.16 10.46
C GLN A 177 0.67 14.74 10.71
N ARG A 178 0.29 14.05 9.62
CA ARG A 178 -0.27 12.69 9.67
C ARG A 178 0.78 11.59 9.67
N TYR A 179 2.05 11.96 9.63
CA TYR A 179 3.16 11.01 9.65
C TYR A 179 3.70 10.86 11.06
N ARG A 180 4.19 9.66 11.34
CA ARG A 180 4.89 9.34 12.57
C ARG A 180 6.22 8.67 12.26
N ALA A 181 7.22 8.90 13.10
CA ALA A 181 8.44 8.13 13.04
C ALA A 181 8.23 6.72 13.58
N LEU A 182 9.12 5.79 13.24
CA LEU A 182 9.19 4.48 13.87
C LEU A 182 10.66 4.20 14.12
N LYS A 183 11.01 3.82 15.35
CA LYS A 183 12.38 3.41 15.71
C LYS A 183 12.86 2.24 14.86
N SER A 184 11.99 1.24 14.68
CA SER A 184 12.24 0.10 13.79
C SER A 184 10.98 -0.33 13.11
N PHE A 185 11.01 -0.38 11.77
CA PHE A 185 9.88 -0.80 10.95
C PHE A 185 9.39 -2.22 11.26
N ARG A 186 10.23 -3.09 11.83
CA ARG A 186 9.82 -4.47 12.18
C ARG A 186 9.19 -4.54 13.57
N THR A 187 9.88 -4.03 14.58
CA THR A 187 9.52 -4.26 15.99
C THR A 187 8.52 -3.25 16.55
N SER A 188 8.49 -2.01 16.05
CA SER A 188 7.58 -1.00 16.60
C SER A 188 6.12 -1.39 16.34
N PRO A 189 5.23 -1.35 17.34
CA PRO A 189 3.83 -1.70 17.13
C PRO A 189 3.11 -0.67 16.26
N TRP A 190 2.11 -1.13 15.51
CA TRP A 190 1.14 -0.27 14.83
C TRP A 190 -0.25 -0.88 15.01
N ASP A 191 -1.20 -0.10 15.52
CA ASP A 191 -2.54 -0.59 15.78
C ASP A 191 -3.38 -0.66 14.47
N PRO A 192 -3.92 -1.84 14.09
CA PRO A 192 -4.78 -1.99 12.93
C PRO A 192 -6.11 -1.23 13.02
N LEU A 193 -6.58 -0.82 14.19
CA LEU A 193 -7.86 -0.12 14.36
C LEU A 193 -7.71 1.41 14.44
N GLU A 194 -6.47 1.90 14.44
CA GLU A 194 -6.18 3.32 14.52
C GLU A 194 -6.46 4.04 13.18
N ASN A 195 -7.11 5.22 13.27
CA ASN A 195 -7.33 6.15 12.15
C ASN A 195 -8.05 5.51 10.93
N LEU A 196 -9.00 4.60 11.18
CA LEU A 196 -9.77 3.96 10.13
C LEU A 196 -10.65 4.96 9.36
N PRO A 197 -10.70 4.90 8.02
CA PRO A 197 -11.59 5.75 7.25
C PRO A 197 -13.04 5.25 7.36
N LYS A 198 -14.01 6.15 7.19
CA LYS A 198 -15.44 5.80 7.23
C LYS A 198 -15.81 4.66 6.28
N THR A 199 -15.10 4.50 5.16
CA THR A 199 -15.30 3.39 4.22
C THR A 199 -15.10 2.01 4.83
N TYR A 200 -14.29 1.88 5.88
CA TYR A 200 -14.07 0.60 6.56
C TYR A 200 -15.28 0.13 7.37
N SER A 201 -16.23 1.02 7.71
CA SER A 201 -17.49 0.62 8.35
C SER A 201 -18.43 -0.16 7.41
N ARG A 202 -18.25 -0.01 6.08
CA ARG A 202 -19.11 -0.64 5.06
C ARG A 202 -18.69 -2.07 4.70
N ILE A 203 -17.49 -2.48 5.10
CA ILE A 203 -16.91 -3.75 4.70
C ILE A 203 -17.11 -4.83 5.77
N PHE A 204 -17.07 -6.08 5.34
CA PHE A 204 -17.12 -7.22 6.22
C PHE A 204 -15.71 -7.71 6.54
N LYS A 205 -15.51 -8.09 7.81
CA LYS A 205 -14.27 -8.67 8.32
C LYS A 205 -14.54 -10.10 8.78
N PHE A 206 -13.64 -11.01 8.46
CA PHE A 206 -13.64 -12.35 9.04
C PHE A 206 -12.92 -12.33 10.38
N LEU A 207 -13.46 -13.04 11.36
CA LEU A 207 -12.76 -13.31 12.62
C LEU A 207 -11.56 -14.24 12.37
N ASP A 208 -11.79 -15.36 11.68
CA ASP A 208 -10.76 -16.25 11.18
C ASP A 208 -11.06 -16.67 9.72
N TYR A 209 -10.31 -16.07 8.79
CA TYR A 209 -10.43 -16.36 7.35
C TYR A 209 -10.14 -17.82 7.00
N ARG A 210 -9.18 -18.48 7.68
CA ARG A 210 -8.79 -19.86 7.33
C ARG A 210 -9.90 -20.85 7.70
N HIS A 211 -10.49 -20.66 8.88
CA HIS A 211 -11.62 -21.47 9.32
C HIS A 211 -12.85 -21.24 8.44
N SER A 212 -13.26 -19.98 8.23
CA SER A 212 -14.43 -19.65 7.39
C SER A 212 -14.28 -20.20 5.96
N ARG A 213 -13.08 -20.14 5.38
CA ARG A 213 -12.78 -20.74 4.08
C ARG A 213 -13.02 -22.25 4.07
N LYS A 214 -12.53 -22.97 5.08
CA LYS A 214 -12.69 -24.44 5.17
C LYS A 214 -14.17 -24.81 5.26
N VAL A 215 -14.94 -24.10 6.08
CA VAL A 215 -16.38 -24.31 6.24
C VAL A 215 -17.14 -24.02 4.96
N ALA A 216 -16.84 -22.90 4.29
CA ALA A 216 -17.49 -22.53 3.03
C ALA A 216 -17.27 -23.58 1.93
N LEU A 217 -16.07 -24.16 1.83
CA LEU A 217 -15.76 -25.20 0.85
C LEU A 217 -16.46 -26.54 1.17
N LEU A 218 -16.54 -26.93 2.45
CA LEU A 218 -17.20 -28.16 2.88
C LEU A 218 -18.72 -28.12 2.67
N ASN A 219 -19.34 -26.95 2.85
CA ASN A 219 -20.79 -26.77 2.73
C ASN A 219 -21.28 -26.69 1.27
N THR A 220 -20.43 -26.95 0.27
CA THR A 220 -20.81 -26.87 -1.16
C THR A 220 -21.73 -28.02 -1.58
N GLU A 221 -21.56 -29.20 -0.99
CA GLU A 221 -22.36 -30.40 -1.29
C GLU A 221 -23.59 -30.45 -0.38
N THR A 222 -24.61 -29.66 -0.72
CA THR A 222 -25.90 -29.68 -0.01
C THR A 222 -26.94 -30.44 -0.83
N GLU A 223 -27.90 -31.07 -0.14
CA GLU A 223 -29.02 -31.82 -0.74
C GLU A 223 -29.87 -30.99 -1.73
N TYR A 224 -29.75 -29.66 -1.65
CA TYR A 224 -30.46 -28.67 -2.46
C TYR A 224 -29.79 -28.35 -3.80
N SER A 225 -28.63 -28.94 -4.09
CA SER A 225 -27.93 -28.75 -5.38
C SER A 225 -28.28 -29.88 -6.36
N PRO A 226 -28.50 -29.58 -7.65
CA PRO A 226 -28.57 -30.62 -8.68
C PRO A 226 -27.23 -31.38 -8.76
N PRO A 227 -27.24 -32.68 -9.12
CA PRO A 227 -26.03 -33.44 -9.37
C PRO A 227 -25.21 -32.86 -10.53
N ARG A 228 -23.89 -33.05 -10.48
CA ARG A 228 -22.98 -32.64 -11.56
C ARG A 228 -23.23 -33.42 -12.85
N GLY A 229 -23.12 -32.76 -14.00
CA GLY A 229 -23.27 -33.37 -15.33
C GLY A 229 -24.70 -33.49 -15.84
N VAL A 230 -25.67 -32.88 -15.14
CA VAL A 230 -27.08 -32.87 -15.54
C VAL A 230 -27.41 -31.60 -16.33
N PHE A 231 -28.27 -31.73 -17.36
CA PHE A 231 -28.81 -30.60 -18.09
C PHE A 231 -29.88 -29.88 -17.23
N ILE A 232 -29.70 -28.57 -17.01
CA ILE A 232 -30.55 -27.79 -16.11
C ILE A 232 -31.02 -26.48 -16.73
N SER A 233 -32.26 -26.12 -16.42
CA SER A 233 -32.82 -24.80 -16.67
C SER A 233 -32.82 -23.99 -15.37
N ILE A 234 -32.16 -22.83 -15.41
CA ILE A 234 -31.98 -21.95 -14.24
C ILE A 234 -32.89 -20.73 -14.35
N TYR A 235 -33.73 -20.52 -13.35
CA TYR A 235 -34.60 -19.35 -13.27
C TYR A 235 -34.05 -18.35 -12.24
N ILE A 236 -33.60 -17.20 -12.73
CA ILE A 236 -33.00 -16.14 -11.91
C ILE A 236 -34.02 -15.01 -11.70
N SER A 237 -34.24 -14.64 -10.44
CA SER A 237 -35.07 -13.50 -10.07
C SER A 237 -34.31 -12.18 -10.15
N LYS A 238 -35.01 -11.06 -10.40
CA LYS A 238 -34.48 -9.69 -10.38
C LYS A 238 -33.32 -9.44 -11.36
N VAL A 239 -33.40 -10.01 -12.56
CA VAL A 239 -32.47 -9.71 -13.66
C VAL A 239 -32.98 -8.48 -14.43
N PRO A 240 -32.14 -7.48 -14.72
CA PRO A 240 -32.55 -6.34 -15.54
C PRO A 240 -32.86 -6.79 -16.97
N THR A 241 -33.98 -6.34 -17.52
CA THR A 241 -34.45 -6.70 -18.88
C THR A 241 -33.42 -6.35 -19.96
N ASN A 242 -32.70 -5.25 -19.77
CA ASN A 242 -31.69 -4.74 -20.70
C ASN A 242 -30.51 -5.71 -20.89
N LEU A 243 -30.31 -6.69 -20.00
CA LEU A 243 -29.19 -7.61 -20.10
C LEU A 243 -29.23 -8.44 -21.39
N ILE A 244 -30.43 -8.83 -21.84
CA ILE A 244 -30.61 -9.65 -23.04
C ILE A 244 -30.24 -8.86 -24.30
N ASP A 245 -30.61 -7.57 -24.34
CA ASP A 245 -30.33 -6.69 -25.48
C ASP A 245 -28.85 -6.31 -25.56
N ILE A 246 -28.20 -6.12 -24.41
CA ILE A 246 -26.78 -5.78 -24.32
C ILE A 246 -25.89 -6.99 -24.60
N TRP A 247 -26.38 -8.21 -24.36
CA TRP A 247 -25.56 -9.42 -24.49
C TRP A 247 -25.27 -9.75 -25.96
N PRO A 248 -24.00 -9.72 -26.40
CA PRO A 248 -23.67 -10.11 -27.76
C PRO A 248 -23.87 -11.62 -27.92
N ARG A 249 -24.74 -12.03 -28.85
CA ARG A 249 -25.06 -13.44 -29.11
C ARG A 249 -23.83 -14.30 -29.48
N SER A 250 -22.71 -13.68 -29.85
CA SER A 250 -21.45 -14.35 -30.15
C SER A 250 -20.63 -14.74 -28.91
N LYS A 251 -20.93 -14.21 -27.72
CA LYS A 251 -20.18 -14.52 -26.50
C LYS A 251 -20.92 -15.57 -25.64
N PRO A 252 -20.21 -16.58 -25.11
CA PRO A 252 -20.81 -17.60 -24.27
C PRO A 252 -21.20 -17.03 -22.90
N LEU A 253 -22.42 -17.34 -22.44
CA LEU A 253 -22.88 -17.02 -21.10
C LEU A 253 -22.45 -18.12 -20.14
N ILE A 254 -21.63 -17.77 -19.14
CA ILE A 254 -21.14 -18.69 -18.11
C ILE A 254 -21.77 -18.28 -16.78
N ILE A 255 -22.39 -19.24 -16.09
CA ILE A 255 -23.00 -19.04 -14.78
C ILE A 255 -22.18 -19.84 -13.76
N TYR A 256 -21.80 -19.19 -12.67
CA TYR A 256 -21.10 -19.82 -11.54
C TYR A 256 -21.93 -19.69 -10.27
N GLY A 257 -21.87 -20.71 -9.41
CA GLY A 257 -22.39 -20.64 -8.05
C GLY A 257 -21.42 -19.88 -7.15
N LEU A 258 -21.95 -18.99 -6.31
CA LEU A 258 -21.17 -18.27 -5.30
C LEU A 258 -21.17 -19.05 -3.99
N LEU A 259 -20.04 -19.04 -3.29
CA LEU A 259 -19.93 -19.61 -1.94
C LEU A 259 -20.52 -18.66 -0.90
N ALA A 260 -20.72 -19.18 0.31
CA ALA A 260 -21.22 -18.41 1.43
C ALA A 260 -20.35 -17.16 1.67
N HIS A 261 -20.99 -15.99 1.74
CA HIS A 261 -20.34 -14.69 1.97
C HIS A 261 -19.50 -14.12 0.82
N GLU A 262 -19.41 -14.74 -0.36
CA GLU A 262 -18.66 -14.16 -1.49
C GLU A 262 -19.32 -12.91 -2.09
N GLN A 263 -20.60 -12.67 -1.82
CA GLN A 263 -21.30 -11.45 -2.26
C GLN A 263 -20.84 -10.20 -1.48
N LYS A 264 -20.35 -10.39 -0.25
CA LYS A 264 -19.98 -9.31 0.67
C LYS A 264 -18.68 -8.63 0.22
N MET A 265 -18.56 -7.33 0.47
CA MET A 265 -17.37 -6.52 0.18
C MET A 265 -16.36 -6.57 1.32
N SER A 266 -15.08 -6.68 0.98
CA SER A 266 -13.97 -6.58 1.94
C SER A 266 -12.70 -6.06 1.27
N VAL A 267 -11.58 -6.08 2.01
CA VAL A 267 -10.25 -5.77 1.46
C VAL A 267 -9.61 -7.07 1.00
N LEU A 268 -9.52 -7.21 -0.31
CA LEU A 268 -8.87 -8.33 -0.97
C LEU A 268 -7.38 -8.06 -1.12
N ASN A 269 -6.54 -8.98 -0.63
CA ASN A 269 -5.10 -8.94 -0.81
C ASN A 269 -4.68 -9.98 -1.84
N MET A 270 -4.00 -9.55 -2.90
CA MET A 270 -3.58 -10.38 -4.01
C MET A 270 -2.06 -10.35 -4.11
N VAL A 271 -1.41 -11.51 -4.15
CA VAL A 271 0.04 -11.61 -4.41
C VAL A 271 0.23 -11.67 -5.92
N LEU A 272 0.98 -10.72 -6.45
CA LEU A 272 1.20 -10.53 -7.87
C LEU A 272 2.69 -10.51 -8.18
N LYS A 273 3.03 -10.95 -9.38
CA LYS A 273 4.34 -10.83 -10.01
C LYS A 273 4.17 -10.07 -11.31
N ARG A 274 5.11 -9.18 -11.61
CA ARG A 274 5.14 -8.47 -12.89
C ARG A 274 5.29 -9.44 -14.05
N HIS A 275 4.49 -9.24 -15.10
CA HIS A 275 4.62 -10.00 -16.33
C HIS A 275 5.77 -9.40 -17.17
N PRO A 276 6.67 -10.23 -17.73
CA PRO A 276 7.84 -9.73 -18.48
C PRO A 276 7.51 -8.86 -19.70
N SER A 277 6.31 -9.02 -20.29
CA SER A 277 5.87 -8.18 -21.41
C SER A 277 5.58 -6.73 -21.04
N CYS A 278 5.44 -6.42 -19.74
CA CYS A 278 5.13 -5.08 -19.28
C CYS A 278 6.42 -4.31 -18.97
N THR A 279 6.90 -3.51 -19.92
CA THR A 279 8.03 -2.59 -19.74
C THR A 279 7.61 -1.24 -19.14
N VAL A 280 6.32 -0.90 -19.26
CA VAL A 280 5.77 0.38 -18.81
C VAL A 280 5.73 0.46 -17.28
N PRO A 281 6.23 1.54 -16.65
CA PRO A 281 6.11 1.75 -15.21
C PRO A 281 4.66 2.04 -14.84
N ILE A 282 4.19 1.39 -13.78
CA ILE A 282 2.81 1.52 -13.30
C ILE A 282 2.86 2.14 -11.91
N SER A 283 2.21 3.28 -11.76
CA SER A 283 2.15 4.00 -10.49
C SER A 283 1.13 3.34 -9.57
N ASN A 284 1.37 3.47 -8.27
CA ASN A 284 0.43 3.04 -7.26
C ASN A 284 -0.87 3.88 -7.37
N LYS A 285 -2.02 3.26 -7.12
CA LYS A 285 -3.36 3.84 -7.33
C LYS A 285 -3.71 4.15 -8.78
N GLN A 286 -2.96 3.63 -9.75
CA GLN A 286 -3.39 3.66 -11.14
C GLN A 286 -4.57 2.70 -11.33
N ARG A 287 -5.58 3.11 -12.12
CA ARG A 287 -6.69 2.24 -12.48
C ARG A 287 -6.21 1.04 -13.29
N LEU A 288 -6.55 -0.16 -12.83
CA LEU A 288 -6.20 -1.43 -13.46
C LEU A 288 -7.44 -2.33 -13.52
N ILE A 289 -7.45 -3.23 -14.49
CA ILE A 289 -8.47 -4.27 -14.65
C ILE A 289 -7.97 -5.53 -13.95
N PHE A 290 -8.76 -6.04 -13.03
CA PHE A 290 -8.49 -7.27 -12.30
C PHE A 290 -9.42 -8.36 -12.79
N HIS A 291 -8.82 -9.46 -13.25
CA HIS A 291 -9.52 -10.72 -13.46
C HIS A 291 -9.15 -11.64 -12.29
N VAL A 292 -10.08 -11.77 -11.35
CA VAL A 292 -9.92 -12.57 -10.14
C VAL A 292 -10.84 -13.78 -10.26
N GLY A 293 -10.28 -14.90 -10.74
CA GLY A 293 -11.07 -16.10 -11.05
C GLY A 293 -12.14 -15.80 -12.10
N TYR A 294 -13.40 -15.87 -11.69
CA TYR A 294 -14.56 -15.59 -12.53
C TYR A 294 -15.08 -14.14 -12.42
N ARG A 295 -14.51 -13.30 -11.54
CA ARG A 295 -14.92 -11.89 -11.35
C ARG A 295 -13.98 -10.94 -12.07
N HIS A 296 -14.54 -10.04 -12.87
CA HIS A 296 -13.80 -9.01 -13.57
C HIS A 296 -14.23 -7.62 -13.09
N PHE A 297 -13.28 -6.79 -12.69
CA PHE A 297 -13.56 -5.43 -12.20
C PHE A 297 -12.38 -4.50 -12.43
N GLU A 298 -12.68 -3.21 -12.51
CA GLU A 298 -11.68 -2.14 -12.47
C GLU A 298 -11.53 -1.60 -11.05
N ALA A 299 -10.29 -1.35 -10.65
CA ALA A 299 -10.00 -0.68 -9.39
C ALA A 299 -8.59 -0.06 -9.34
N GLU A 300 -8.36 0.80 -8.36
CA GLU A 300 -7.06 1.41 -8.03
C GLU A 300 -6.43 0.64 -6.86
N PRO A 301 -5.46 -0.28 -7.11
CA PRO A 301 -4.83 -1.04 -6.04
C PRO A 301 -3.80 -0.20 -5.30
N ILE A 302 -3.54 -0.62 -4.06
CA ILE A 302 -2.34 -0.21 -3.34
C ILE A 302 -1.30 -1.32 -3.41
N PHE A 303 -0.14 -1.01 -3.98
CA PHE A 303 1.01 -1.92 -3.97
C PHE A 303 1.78 -1.84 -2.66
N SER A 304 2.12 -3.00 -2.13
CA SER A 304 2.88 -3.17 -0.89
C SER A 304 3.85 -4.35 -1.00
N GLN A 305 4.91 -4.34 -0.20
CA GLN A 305 5.87 -5.43 -0.14
C GLN A 305 5.23 -6.74 0.38
N HIS A 306 5.71 -7.87 -0.13
CA HIS A 306 5.36 -9.20 0.36
C HIS A 306 6.40 -9.68 1.39
N THR A 307 6.21 -9.32 2.66
CA THR A 307 7.09 -9.70 3.78
C THR A 307 6.32 -10.54 4.82
N ASN A 308 7.01 -11.11 5.81
CA ASN A 308 6.38 -11.91 6.89
C ASN A 308 6.06 -11.11 8.17
N GLY A 309 6.20 -9.78 8.17
CA GLY A 309 5.86 -8.93 9.31
C GLY A 309 4.43 -8.38 9.25
N ASP A 310 3.99 -7.65 10.27
CA ASP A 310 2.63 -7.10 10.35
C ASP A 310 2.44 -5.81 9.53
N LYS A 311 3.54 -5.08 9.33
CA LYS A 311 3.60 -3.79 8.64
C LYS A 311 4.24 -3.99 7.28
N PHE A 312 3.63 -3.41 6.25
CA PHE A 312 4.06 -3.57 4.87
C PHE A 312 4.37 -2.22 4.26
N LYS A 313 5.58 -2.06 3.71
CA LYS A 313 5.97 -0.82 3.04
C LYS A 313 5.15 -0.70 1.75
N MET A 314 4.52 0.45 1.54
CA MET A 314 3.89 0.80 0.27
C MET A 314 4.98 1.02 -0.78
N GLU A 315 4.80 0.49 -1.99
CA GLU A 315 5.67 0.79 -3.12
C GLU A 315 5.02 1.87 -4.00
N ARG A 316 5.79 2.88 -4.42
CA ARG A 316 5.25 3.99 -5.25
C ARG A 316 4.91 3.54 -6.67
N PHE A 317 5.70 2.61 -7.18
CA PHE A 317 5.53 1.97 -8.48
C PHE A 317 5.41 0.47 -8.30
N MET A 318 4.85 -0.20 -9.30
CA MET A 318 4.85 -1.64 -9.38
C MET A 318 6.30 -2.15 -9.46
N PRO A 319 6.76 -3.00 -8.53
CA PRO A 319 8.11 -3.52 -8.53
C PRO A 319 8.45 -4.23 -9.85
N ASN A 320 9.68 -4.04 -10.34
CA ASN A 320 10.17 -4.73 -11.54
C ASN A 320 10.35 -6.22 -11.24
N ASP A 321 10.94 -6.52 -10.09
CA ASP A 321 11.27 -7.87 -9.64
C ASP A 321 10.58 -8.25 -8.33
N GLY A 322 10.45 -9.56 -8.13
CA GLY A 322 9.85 -10.13 -6.93
C GLY A 322 8.33 -10.15 -6.94
N ALA A 323 7.78 -10.75 -5.89
CA ALA A 323 6.34 -10.75 -5.63
C ALA A 323 5.97 -9.56 -4.76
N PHE A 324 4.86 -8.91 -5.08
CA PHE A 324 4.30 -7.82 -4.30
C PHE A 324 2.81 -8.07 -4.04
N VAL A 325 2.22 -7.33 -3.11
CA VAL A 325 0.81 -7.47 -2.75
C VAL A 325 0.04 -6.24 -3.22
N ALA A 326 -1.01 -6.47 -4.00
CA ALA A 326 -2.02 -5.48 -4.34
C ALA A 326 -3.23 -5.62 -3.40
N SER A 327 -3.55 -4.54 -2.68
CA SER A 327 -4.71 -4.48 -1.78
C SER A 327 -5.78 -3.56 -2.37
N VAL A 328 -7.02 -4.04 -2.42
CA VAL A 328 -8.14 -3.34 -3.04
C VAL A 328 -9.45 -3.69 -2.35
N PHE A 329 -10.44 -2.79 -2.41
CA PHE A 329 -11.81 -3.14 -2.06
C PHE A 329 -12.44 -3.96 -3.18
N ALA A 330 -12.83 -5.19 -2.87
CA ALA A 330 -13.51 -6.07 -3.80
C ALA A 330 -14.42 -7.05 -3.04
N PRO A 331 -15.38 -7.68 -3.73
CA PRO A 331 -16.12 -8.78 -3.17
C PRO A 331 -15.19 -9.90 -2.70
N ILE A 332 -15.58 -10.54 -1.62
CA ILE A 332 -14.85 -11.65 -1.03
C ILE A 332 -14.79 -12.81 -2.04
N ILE A 333 -13.61 -13.40 -2.17
CA ILE A 333 -13.42 -14.63 -2.91
C ILE A 333 -12.47 -15.55 -2.13
N PHE A 334 -12.81 -16.83 -2.03
CA PHE A 334 -12.01 -17.77 -1.26
C PHE A 334 -10.86 -18.32 -2.10
N ALA A 335 -9.63 -18.16 -1.60
CA ALA A 335 -8.42 -18.73 -2.23
C ALA A 335 -8.49 -20.28 -2.32
N PRO A 336 -7.77 -20.94 -3.25
CA PRO A 336 -6.83 -20.40 -4.23
C PRO A 336 -7.54 -19.95 -5.51
N VAL A 337 -7.31 -18.71 -5.92
CA VAL A 337 -7.86 -18.16 -7.16
C VAL A 337 -6.76 -17.43 -7.92
N PRO A 338 -6.54 -17.75 -9.21
CA PRO A 338 -5.57 -17.03 -10.03
C PRO A 338 -6.06 -15.61 -10.30
N VAL A 339 -5.12 -14.68 -10.33
CA VAL A 339 -5.36 -13.27 -10.61
C VAL A 339 -4.54 -12.85 -11.82
N LEU A 340 -5.21 -12.24 -12.79
CA LEU A 340 -4.59 -11.57 -13.92
C LEU A 340 -4.91 -10.09 -13.83
N VAL A 341 -3.92 -9.25 -14.11
CA VAL A 341 -4.06 -7.80 -14.06
C VAL A 341 -3.73 -7.22 -15.40
N TYR A 342 -4.65 -6.43 -15.94
CA TYR A 342 -4.54 -5.77 -17.23
C TYR A 342 -4.51 -4.25 -17.05
N ARG A 343 -3.77 -3.59 -17.94
CA ARG A 343 -3.84 -2.15 -18.17
C ARG A 343 -4.59 -1.92 -19.49
N LEU A 344 -5.43 -0.89 -19.52
CA LEU A 344 -5.97 -0.39 -20.77
C LEU A 344 -4.90 0.47 -21.46
N ASP A 345 -4.57 0.10 -22.68
CA ASP A 345 -3.72 0.91 -23.54
C ASP A 345 -4.51 2.08 -24.13
N ARG A 346 -3.81 3.07 -24.73
CA ARG A 346 -4.47 4.26 -25.32
C ARG A 346 -5.51 3.90 -26.38
N ARG A 347 -5.31 2.77 -27.08
CA ARG A 347 -6.22 2.24 -28.10
C ARG A 347 -7.40 1.42 -27.52
N GLY A 348 -7.52 1.32 -26.20
CA GLY A 348 -8.54 0.52 -25.51
C GLY A 348 -8.22 -0.98 -25.43
N ASN A 349 -7.03 -1.40 -25.84
CA ASN A 349 -6.60 -2.80 -25.78
C ASN A 349 -6.16 -3.17 -24.36
N GLN A 350 -6.47 -4.39 -23.92
CA GLN A 350 -6.05 -4.91 -22.63
C GLN A 350 -4.65 -5.51 -22.73
N GLN A 351 -3.67 -4.86 -22.09
CA GLN A 351 -2.30 -5.34 -22.00
C GLN A 351 -2.09 -6.06 -20.66
N LEU A 352 -1.59 -7.30 -20.70
CA LEU A 352 -1.28 -8.05 -19.48
C LEU A 352 -0.08 -7.42 -18.76
N VAL A 353 -0.28 -7.11 -17.48
CA VAL A 353 0.69 -6.41 -16.63
C VAL A 353 1.26 -7.31 -15.56
N ALA A 354 0.39 -8.04 -14.85
CA ALA A 354 0.77 -8.86 -13.72
C ALA A 354 -0.03 -10.16 -13.69
N THR A 355 0.59 -11.19 -13.13
CA THR A 355 -0.03 -12.48 -12.88
C THR A 355 0.20 -12.88 -11.43
N GLY A 356 -0.72 -13.62 -10.83
CA GLY A 356 -0.59 -14.03 -9.44
C GLY A 356 -1.80 -14.76 -8.92
N GLY A 357 -2.07 -14.60 -7.63
CA GLY A 357 -3.18 -15.26 -6.96
C GLY A 357 -3.68 -14.48 -5.75
N VAL A 358 -4.90 -14.82 -5.32
CA VAL A 358 -5.49 -14.30 -4.10
C VAL A 358 -4.73 -14.87 -2.89
N LEU A 359 -4.26 -13.98 -2.00
CA LEU A 359 -3.58 -14.36 -0.78
C LEU A 359 -4.59 -14.61 0.34
N ASN A 360 -5.26 -13.54 0.78
CA ASN A 360 -6.25 -13.56 1.82
C ASN A 360 -7.18 -12.36 1.70
N VAL A 361 -8.29 -12.44 2.41
CA VAL A 361 -9.20 -11.32 2.61
C VAL A 361 -9.01 -10.85 4.04
N ASN A 362 -8.25 -9.76 4.21
CA ASN A 362 -7.98 -9.21 5.53
C ASN A 362 -7.85 -7.67 5.46
N PRO A 363 -8.79 -6.92 6.06
CA PRO A 363 -8.71 -5.46 6.16
C PRO A 363 -7.68 -4.95 7.17
N ASP A 364 -7.22 -5.79 8.10
CA ASP A 364 -6.26 -5.39 9.15
C ASP A 364 -4.83 -5.25 8.64
N ARG A 365 -4.55 -5.68 7.40
CA ARG A 365 -3.21 -5.58 6.78
C ARG A 365 -2.74 -4.12 6.78
N ILE A 366 -1.67 -3.82 7.51
CA ILE A 366 -1.19 -2.44 7.69
C ILE A 366 -0.22 -2.07 6.56
N ILE A 367 -0.67 -1.20 5.66
CA ILE A 367 0.17 -0.67 4.59
C ILE A 367 0.65 0.73 4.98
N LEU A 368 1.97 0.92 5.05
CA LEU A 368 2.61 2.15 5.46
C LEU A 368 3.34 2.80 4.29
N LYS A 369 2.96 4.04 3.97
CA LYS A 369 3.73 4.91 3.08
C LYS A 369 4.91 5.48 3.87
N ARG A 370 6.12 5.19 3.40
CA ARG A 370 7.35 5.81 3.87
C ARG A 370 7.62 7.09 3.10
N ILE A 371 8.15 8.09 3.79
CA ILE A 371 8.79 9.27 3.22
C ILE A 371 10.17 9.38 3.86
N VAL A 372 11.18 9.68 3.05
CA VAL A 372 12.53 9.97 3.52
C VAL A 372 12.81 11.45 3.26
N LEU A 373 13.11 12.19 4.33
CA LEU A 373 13.60 13.56 4.22
C LEU A 373 15.13 13.51 4.25
N SER A 374 15.77 14.14 3.27
CA SER A 374 17.22 14.18 3.11
C SER A 374 17.79 15.49 3.68
N GLY A 375 19.03 15.43 4.15
CA GLY A 375 19.77 16.58 4.68
C GLY A 375 21.26 16.40 4.45
N HIS A 376 21.96 17.50 4.29
CA HIS A 376 23.40 17.49 4.00
C HIS A 376 24.21 17.89 5.24
N PRO A 377 25.26 17.14 5.63
CA PRO A 377 26.16 17.53 6.69
C PRO A 377 26.98 18.76 6.25
N PHE A 378 27.03 19.80 7.07
CA PHE A 378 27.74 21.04 6.77
C PHE A 378 29.04 21.16 7.57
N LYS A 379 28.97 21.08 8.90
CA LYS A 379 30.13 21.12 9.79
C LYS A 379 30.18 19.85 10.61
N ILE A 380 31.28 19.11 10.53
CA ILE A 380 31.48 17.84 11.23
C ILE A 380 32.53 18.05 12.32
N ASN A 381 32.17 17.79 13.57
CA ASN A 381 33.07 17.82 14.72
C ASN A 381 32.95 16.51 15.50
N ARG A 382 33.90 15.59 15.24
CA ARG A 382 33.87 14.22 15.78
C ARG A 382 32.50 13.57 15.53
N ARG A 383 31.70 13.35 16.59
CA ARG A 383 30.35 12.75 16.55
C ARG A 383 29.21 13.78 16.41
N SER A 384 29.50 15.08 16.59
CA SER A 384 28.52 16.15 16.44
C SER A 384 28.58 16.73 15.03
N VAL A 385 27.43 16.83 14.37
CA VAL A 385 27.33 17.29 12.98
C VAL A 385 26.24 18.35 12.87
N VAL A 386 26.54 19.47 12.21
CA VAL A 386 25.53 20.45 11.81
C VAL A 386 24.97 20.04 10.46
N VAL A 387 23.68 19.78 10.38
CA VAL A 387 22.97 19.39 9.15
C VAL A 387 22.18 20.57 8.60
N ARG A 388 22.15 20.72 7.28
CA ARG A 388 21.38 21.75 6.54
C ARG A 388 20.46 21.11 5.49
N TYR A 389 19.50 21.90 5.01
CA TYR A 389 18.55 21.54 3.93
C TYR A 389 17.56 20.41 4.23
N MET A 390 17.55 19.86 5.45
CA MET A 390 16.47 18.95 5.85
C MET A 390 15.19 19.71 6.22
N PHE A 391 15.33 20.80 6.95
CA PHE A 391 14.24 21.70 7.33
C PHE A 391 14.66 23.14 7.08
N PHE A 392 13.68 24.03 7.03
CA PHE A 392 13.89 25.48 6.85
C PHE A 392 13.46 26.29 8.07
N ASN A 393 12.55 25.76 8.90
CA ASN A 393 12.06 26.43 10.10
C ASN A 393 12.63 25.79 11.37
N ARG A 394 12.87 26.63 12.38
CA ARG A 394 13.29 26.18 13.72
C ARG A 394 12.23 25.28 14.39
N GLU A 395 10.97 25.67 14.32
CA GLU A 395 9.86 24.94 14.97
C GLU A 395 9.69 23.53 14.39
N ASP A 396 9.98 23.33 13.11
CA ASP A 396 9.92 22.02 12.47
C ASP A 396 10.98 21.09 13.07
N ILE A 397 12.19 21.59 13.32
CA ILE A 397 13.27 20.81 13.95
C ILE A 397 12.88 20.39 15.37
N GLU A 398 12.27 21.29 16.15
CA GLU A 398 11.83 20.98 17.51
C GLU A 398 10.70 19.96 17.51
N TRP A 399 9.76 20.03 16.55
CA TRP A 399 8.70 19.04 16.36
C TRP A 399 9.24 17.64 16.03
N PHE A 400 10.23 17.56 15.13
CA PHE A 400 10.85 16.29 14.70
C PHE A 400 12.04 15.86 15.57
N LYS A 401 12.34 16.58 16.66
CA LYS A 401 13.47 16.29 17.56
C LYS A 401 13.50 14.84 18.09
N PRO A 402 12.35 14.21 18.45
CA PRO A 402 12.35 12.82 18.92
C PRO A 402 12.69 11.80 17.84
N VAL A 403 12.76 12.17 16.55
CA VAL A 403 12.92 11.21 15.46
C VAL A 403 14.39 10.79 15.29
N GLU A 404 14.61 9.48 15.13
CA GLU A 404 15.93 8.92 14.83
C GLU A 404 16.35 9.22 13.38
N LEU A 405 17.58 9.69 13.23
CA LEU A 405 18.24 9.95 11.96
C LEU A 405 19.10 8.75 11.58
N ARG A 406 19.17 8.47 10.29
CA ARG A 406 20.00 7.41 9.72
C ARG A 406 20.80 7.92 8.53
N THR A 407 21.90 7.27 8.21
CA THR A 407 22.63 7.48 6.96
C THR A 407 22.56 6.23 6.08
N PRO A 408 22.75 6.33 4.75
CA PRO A 408 22.87 5.17 3.86
C PRO A 408 23.95 4.16 4.31
N ARG A 409 25.00 4.65 4.98
CA ARG A 409 26.10 3.83 5.51
C ARG A 409 25.79 3.15 6.85
N GLY A 410 24.56 3.26 7.34
CA GLY A 410 24.10 2.57 8.54
C GLY A 410 24.38 3.28 9.87
N ARG A 411 24.91 4.52 9.84
CA ARG A 411 25.11 5.34 11.05
C ARG A 411 23.79 5.85 11.58
N ARG A 412 23.63 5.88 12.90
CA ARG A 412 22.41 6.29 13.60
C ARG A 412 22.66 7.50 14.47
N GLY A 413 21.68 8.39 14.56
CA GLY A 413 21.81 9.61 15.33
C GLY A 413 20.47 10.24 15.70
N HIS A 414 20.53 11.34 16.43
CA HIS A 414 19.35 12.10 16.85
C HIS A 414 19.64 13.60 16.79
N ILE A 415 18.57 14.39 16.78
CA ILE A 415 18.65 15.86 16.78
C ILE A 415 18.89 16.33 18.22
N LYS A 416 19.95 17.12 18.44
CA LYS A 416 20.26 17.73 19.74
C LYS A 416 19.53 19.05 19.92
N GLU A 417 19.74 19.98 18.99
CA GLU A 417 19.21 21.34 19.06
C GLU A 417 19.09 21.98 17.67
N ALA A 418 18.14 22.91 17.53
CA ALA A 418 18.02 23.76 16.36
C ALA A 418 18.98 24.96 16.46
N LEU A 419 19.69 25.26 15.38
CA LEU A 419 20.66 26.34 15.27
C LEU A 419 20.12 27.44 14.34
N GLY A 420 20.07 28.68 14.84
CA GLY A 420 19.63 29.84 14.07
C GLY A 420 18.17 29.76 13.59
N THR A 421 17.88 30.48 12.51
CA THR A 421 16.53 30.64 11.92
C THR A 421 16.33 29.85 10.62
N HIS A 422 17.40 29.52 9.89
CA HIS A 422 17.36 28.91 8.55
C HIS A 422 17.28 27.38 8.53
N GLY A 423 16.80 26.76 9.62
CA GLY A 423 16.62 25.32 9.68
C GLY A 423 17.92 24.50 9.77
N HIS A 424 19.01 25.11 10.26
CA HIS A 424 20.19 24.35 10.64
C HIS A 424 19.92 23.61 11.95
N MET A 425 20.44 22.39 12.06
CA MET A 425 20.29 21.60 13.28
C MET A 425 21.59 20.90 13.64
N LYS A 426 21.87 20.81 14.94
CA LYS A 426 22.96 20.03 15.47
C LYS A 426 22.47 18.63 15.77
N CYS A 427 23.11 17.64 15.18
CA CYS A 427 22.82 16.23 15.35
C CYS A 427 24.01 15.54 16.00
N VAL A 428 23.73 14.48 16.77
CA VAL A 428 24.76 13.61 17.34
C VAL A 428 24.57 12.22 16.76
N PHE A 429 25.67 11.62 16.31
CA PHE A 429 25.69 10.27 15.73
C PHE A 429 26.56 9.33 16.57
N ASP A 430 26.32 8.03 16.42
CA ASP A 430 27.14 6.95 16.98
C ASP A 430 28.61 7.04 16.54
N GLN A 431 28.84 7.38 15.27
CA GLN A 431 30.16 7.49 14.65
C GLN A 431 30.33 8.82 13.90
N GLN A 432 31.58 9.17 13.58
CA GLN A 432 31.90 10.38 12.80
C GLN A 432 31.43 10.26 11.36
N LEU A 433 30.63 11.23 10.88
CA LEU A 433 30.15 11.28 9.50
C LEU A 433 31.24 11.72 8.51
N ASN A 434 31.10 11.34 7.24
CA ASN A 434 31.85 11.94 6.14
C ASN A 434 31.07 13.13 5.55
N ALA A 435 31.75 14.09 4.93
CA ALA A 435 31.11 15.23 4.27
C ALA A 435 30.24 14.82 3.06
N MET A 436 30.56 13.69 2.43
CA MET A 436 29.78 13.10 1.32
C MET A 436 28.58 12.27 1.79
N ASP A 437 28.42 12.02 3.10
CA ASP A 437 27.29 11.26 3.60
C ASP A 437 26.00 12.10 3.54
N THR A 438 24.85 11.46 3.32
CA THR A 438 23.54 12.12 3.42
C THR A 438 22.84 11.69 4.71
N VAL A 439 22.28 12.64 5.44
CA VAL A 439 21.47 12.37 6.62
C VAL A 439 20.03 12.19 6.19
N MET A 440 19.38 11.14 6.64
CA MET A 440 18.04 10.76 6.25
C MET A 440 17.14 10.58 7.47
N MET A 441 15.91 11.09 7.38
CA MET A 441 14.88 10.87 8.39
C MET A 441 13.69 10.11 7.76
N SER A 442 13.30 8.99 8.35
CA SER A 442 12.20 8.16 7.82
C SER A 442 10.89 8.40 8.58
N LEU A 443 9.86 8.84 7.86
CA LEU A 443 8.52 9.08 8.38
C LEU A 443 7.53 8.10 7.73
N TYR A 444 6.53 7.65 8.50
CA TYR A 444 5.56 6.65 8.07
C TYR A 444 4.12 7.11 8.31
N LYS A 445 3.24 6.78 7.37
CA LYS A 445 1.79 7.00 7.49
C LYS A 445 1.03 5.79 6.96
N ARG A 446 -0.02 5.38 7.65
CA ARG A 446 -0.91 4.33 7.15
C ARG A 446 -1.75 4.82 5.96
N VAL A 447 -1.81 4.01 4.93
CA VAL A 447 -2.59 4.28 3.72
C VAL A 447 -3.61 3.17 3.51
N PHE A 448 -4.82 3.60 3.18
CA PHE A 448 -5.97 2.73 2.93
C PHE A 448 -6.34 2.75 1.44
N PRO A 449 -6.84 1.63 0.89
CA PRO A 449 -7.35 1.60 -0.47
C PRO A 449 -8.51 2.59 -0.63
N LYS A 450 -8.73 3.08 -1.86
CA LYS A 450 -9.87 3.93 -2.19
C LYS A 450 -11.03 3.06 -2.68
N TRP A 451 -12.26 3.51 -2.44
CA TRP A 451 -13.45 2.84 -2.95
C TRP A 451 -13.65 3.15 -4.44
N THR A 452 -13.01 2.36 -5.30
CA THR A 452 -13.03 2.54 -6.76
C THR A 452 -13.50 1.29 -7.50
N TYR A 453 -14.14 0.35 -6.81
CA TYR A 453 -14.60 -0.90 -7.39
C TYR A 453 -15.67 -0.63 -8.46
N LYS A 454 -15.38 -1.00 -9.70
CA LYS A 454 -16.34 -0.96 -10.81
C LYS A 454 -16.40 -2.33 -11.48
N PRO A 455 -17.51 -3.08 -11.37
CA PRO A 455 -17.63 -4.36 -12.07
C PRO A 455 -17.59 -4.12 -13.59
N ILE A 456 -16.81 -4.92 -14.31
CA ILE A 456 -16.76 -4.84 -15.77
C ILE A 456 -17.99 -5.60 -16.28
N MET A 457 -19.08 -4.86 -16.47
CA MET A 457 -20.21 -5.31 -17.26
C MET A 457 -19.75 -5.28 -18.71
N LEU A 458 -19.96 -6.37 -19.47
CA LEU A 458 -19.58 -6.57 -20.88
C LEU A 458 -19.00 -5.32 -21.55
N HIS A 459 -17.68 -5.34 -21.76
CA HIS A 459 -16.92 -4.34 -22.51
C HIS A 459 -17.80 -3.72 -23.61
N SER A 460 -18.05 -2.41 -23.55
CA SER A 460 -18.46 -1.67 -24.75
C SER A 460 -17.25 -1.73 -25.69
N LEU A 461 -17.15 -2.81 -26.45
CA LEU A 461 -16.39 -2.78 -27.69
C LEU A 461 -17.12 -1.76 -28.55
N CYS A 462 -16.48 -0.61 -28.77
CA CYS A 462 -16.97 0.49 -29.61
C CYS A 462 -18.03 1.41 -28.97
N ALA A 463 -17.62 2.19 -27.97
CA ALA A 463 -18.09 3.57 -27.93
C ALA A 463 -16.84 4.44 -28.16
N SER A 464 -16.70 4.99 -29.36
CA SER A 464 -15.85 6.16 -29.55
C SER A 464 -16.29 7.22 -28.54
N PRO A 465 -15.37 7.95 -27.88
CA PRO A 465 -15.78 9.11 -27.10
C PRO A 465 -16.53 10.04 -28.06
N LYS A 466 -17.79 10.32 -27.76
CA LYS A 466 -18.51 11.39 -28.46
C LYS A 466 -17.75 12.67 -28.16
N GLU A 467 -17.26 13.35 -29.19
CA GLU A 467 -16.55 14.64 -29.13
C GLU A 467 -17.35 15.78 -28.45
N SER A 468 -18.58 15.52 -27.98
CA SER A 468 -19.44 16.52 -27.35
C SER A 468 -19.09 16.90 -25.91
N GLU A 469 -18.18 16.19 -25.22
CA GLU A 469 -17.72 16.56 -23.87
C GLU A 469 -16.39 17.34 -23.84
N MET A 470 -15.81 17.67 -25.00
CA MET A 470 -14.58 18.46 -25.12
C MET A 470 -14.83 19.96 -25.36
N MET A 471 -16.08 20.43 -25.29
CA MET A 471 -16.46 21.83 -25.51
C MET A 471 -17.18 22.48 -24.32
N GLU A 472 -16.80 22.12 -23.09
CA GLU A 472 -17.04 22.97 -21.92
C GLU A 472 -15.80 22.97 -21.00
N ILE A 473 -14.76 23.68 -21.44
CA ILE A 473 -13.82 24.42 -20.57
C ILE A 473 -13.69 25.81 -21.14
#